data_AF-A0A6P1ME14-F1
#
_entry.id   AF-A0A6P1ME14-F1
#
_cell.length_a   1.000
_cell.length_b   1.000
_cell.length_c   1.000
_cell.angle_alpha   90.00
_cell.angle_beta   90.00
_cell.angle_gamma   90.00
#
_symmetry.space_group_name_H-M   'P 1'
#
loop_
_entity.id
_entity.type
_entity.pdbx_description
1 polymer ?
#
loop_
_entity_poly.entity_id
_entity_poly.type
_entity_poly.pdbx_seq_one_letter_code
_entity_poly.pdbx_strand_id
1 'polypeptide(L)'
;MRSRVKWMGMLMVVIAVVSGVQAATVDMVGNGTDTNGFHYWSDTNNWNAVITSADSPRVRYDTEDRDKLYLDASPTVNSFTVLADIQARIKGTGTLTMSAYLNLAYANAGVDLMDSVTLVINNRIRLTTGTTALNLYNDSVLDTKGISFDVAGSKLLVTLNDNSSYIQTNIQLTANMHADSQFVLNDSSSVVMETMNAAELYDNWFTNGATFYLNDTASITMQTSGNNIDDIATYNAAGHLVINGSTNAVLNVDYTYDTETGVLQAGSASGFVTWAAGWGVDIGSETNDYDGDLLDNLAEYALGGNPTNALHQGEAFTVSIDGGTLIYEYPQRTGDPALSYYLETTDNLVSGVWTNDGYSVTGTNVTGNAFDFVTNNIPVDNLKTFIKLVVEKN
;
A
#
# COMPACT_ATOMS: atom_id res chain seq x y z
N MET A 1 37.42 14.99 -79.31
CA MET A 1 36.32 14.51 -78.46
C MET A 1 36.44 15.18 -77.09
N ARG A 2 35.49 16.06 -76.73
CA ARG A 2 35.52 16.82 -75.47
C ARG A 2 34.81 16.02 -74.37
N SER A 3 35.57 15.64 -73.34
CA SER A 3 35.05 15.01 -72.12
C SER A 3 34.23 16.03 -71.32
N ARG A 4 32.96 15.71 -71.03
CA ARG A 4 32.10 16.47 -70.13
C ARG A 4 32.20 15.86 -68.73
N VAL A 5 32.89 16.56 -67.83
CA VAL A 5 32.86 16.27 -66.39
C VAL A 5 31.51 16.74 -65.85
N LYS A 6 30.66 15.79 -65.45
CA LYS A 6 29.42 16.07 -64.70
C LYS A 6 29.80 16.30 -63.23
N TRP A 7 29.63 17.52 -62.76
CA TRP A 7 29.60 17.82 -61.33
C TRP A 7 28.28 17.26 -60.75
N MET A 8 28.37 16.21 -59.95
CA MET A 8 27.29 15.81 -59.05
C MET A 8 27.38 16.72 -57.81
N GLY A 9 26.53 17.73 -57.76
CA GLY A 9 26.28 18.48 -56.53
C GLY A 9 25.67 17.52 -55.51
N MET A 10 26.44 17.16 -54.50
CA MET A 10 25.96 16.42 -53.35
C MET A 10 25.07 17.37 -52.54
N LEU A 11 23.75 17.20 -52.66
CA LEU A 11 22.78 17.87 -51.80
C LEU A 11 22.92 17.28 -50.40
N MET A 12 23.69 17.97 -49.55
CA MET A 12 23.76 17.66 -48.12
C MET A 12 22.46 18.17 -47.48
N VAL A 13 21.46 17.29 -47.37
CA VAL A 13 20.30 17.55 -46.51
C VAL A 13 20.77 17.35 -45.08
N VAL A 14 21.12 18.45 -44.42
CA VAL A 14 21.19 18.48 -42.96
C VAL A 14 19.75 18.38 -42.48
N ILE A 15 19.32 17.18 -42.09
CA ILE A 15 18.15 17.04 -41.23
C ILE A 15 18.60 17.57 -39.87
N ALA A 16 18.32 18.85 -39.61
CA ALA A 16 18.26 19.33 -38.25
C ALA A 16 17.16 18.51 -37.57
N VAL A 17 17.54 17.58 -36.70
CA VAL A 17 16.61 17.03 -35.71
C VAL A 17 16.25 18.20 -34.83
N VAL A 18 15.11 18.84 -35.14
CA VAL A 18 14.50 19.78 -34.24
C VAL A 18 14.07 18.95 -33.04
N SER A 19 14.82 19.08 -31.95
CA SER A 19 14.38 18.68 -30.62
C SER A 19 13.05 19.39 -30.35
N GLY A 20 11.94 18.70 -30.55
CA GLY A 20 10.61 19.32 -30.48
C GLY A 20 9.47 18.54 -31.11
N VAL A 21 9.72 17.46 -31.86
CA VAL A 21 8.62 16.59 -32.30
C VAL A 21 8.23 15.66 -31.15
N GLN A 22 7.39 16.14 -30.25
CA GLN A 22 6.61 15.28 -29.36
C GLN A 22 5.84 14.28 -30.22
N ALA A 23 5.90 12.99 -29.88
CA ALA A 23 5.03 12.01 -30.49
C ALA A 23 3.56 12.39 -30.17
N ALA A 24 2.78 12.68 -31.22
CA ALA A 24 1.42 13.19 -31.07
C ALA A 24 0.47 12.14 -30.45
N THR A 25 0.71 10.86 -30.69
CA THR A 25 -0.08 9.73 -30.18
C THR A 25 0.75 8.45 -30.22
N VAL A 26 0.69 7.63 -29.16
CA VAL A 26 1.09 6.21 -29.19
C VAL A 26 -0.18 5.37 -29.27
N ASP A 27 -0.27 4.51 -30.28
CA ASP A 27 -1.42 3.62 -30.51
C ASP A 27 -0.94 2.17 -30.54
N MET A 28 -1.43 1.34 -29.62
CA MET A 28 -1.11 -0.09 -29.57
C MET A 28 -2.14 -0.86 -30.40
N VAL A 29 -1.90 -0.96 -31.71
CA VAL A 29 -2.89 -1.53 -32.65
C VAL A 29 -2.79 -3.06 -32.76
N GLY A 30 -3.93 -3.73 -32.52
CA GLY A 30 -4.20 -5.09 -32.96
C GLY A 30 -4.34 -5.20 -34.48
N ASN A 31 -3.20 -5.22 -35.19
CA ASN A 31 -2.96 -5.59 -36.60
C ASN A 31 -2.66 -4.43 -37.57
N GLY A 32 -1.92 -3.39 -37.13
CA GLY A 32 -1.69 -2.18 -37.94
C GLY A 32 -0.24 -1.92 -38.35
N THR A 33 -0.05 -1.66 -39.64
CA THR A 33 1.15 -1.14 -40.32
C THR A 33 1.56 0.26 -39.85
N ASP A 34 2.88 0.50 -39.83
CA ASP A 34 3.58 1.78 -39.60
C ASP A 34 2.81 3.05 -40.00
N THR A 35 2.39 3.83 -39.01
CA THR A 35 2.11 5.26 -39.20
C THR A 35 2.61 6.05 -38.00
N ASN A 36 3.42 7.08 -38.26
CA ASN A 36 3.88 8.14 -37.33
C ASN A 36 5.21 7.97 -36.59
N GLY A 37 6.20 7.28 -37.19
CA GLY A 37 7.61 7.47 -36.82
C GLY A 37 8.07 6.79 -35.53
N PHE A 38 7.26 5.89 -34.95
CA PHE A 38 7.79 4.86 -34.07
C PHE A 38 8.44 3.77 -34.93
N HIS A 39 9.76 3.69 -34.89
CA HIS A 39 10.46 2.58 -35.53
C HIS A 39 10.19 1.31 -34.71
N TYR A 40 9.45 0.36 -35.27
CA TYR A 40 9.40 -1.00 -34.76
C TYR A 40 10.79 -1.63 -34.85
N TRP A 41 11.39 -1.98 -33.72
CA TRP A 41 12.62 -2.78 -33.68
C TRP A 41 12.30 -4.22 -33.36
N SER A 42 11.72 -4.91 -34.34
CA SER A 42 11.52 -6.37 -34.31
C SER A 42 12.66 -7.14 -34.97
N ASP A 43 13.82 -6.52 -35.28
CA ASP A 43 14.99 -7.23 -35.81
C ASP A 43 16.01 -7.51 -34.70
N THR A 44 16.01 -8.74 -34.22
CA THR A 44 16.96 -9.27 -33.22
C THR A 44 18.42 -9.25 -33.71
N ASN A 45 18.68 -9.12 -35.01
CA ASN A 45 20.05 -9.02 -35.55
C ASN A 45 20.67 -7.63 -35.41
N ASN A 46 19.88 -6.60 -35.07
CA ASN A 46 20.36 -5.22 -34.98
C ASN A 46 20.68 -4.76 -33.54
N TRP A 47 20.71 -5.69 -32.58
CA TRP A 47 21.02 -5.44 -31.17
C TRP A 47 22.47 -4.97 -30.91
N ASN A 48 23.36 -5.02 -31.92
CA ASN A 48 24.75 -4.61 -31.80
C ASN A 48 25.03 -3.16 -32.22
N ALA A 49 24.03 -2.40 -32.65
CA ALA A 49 24.20 -0.95 -32.87
C ALA A 49 24.12 -0.23 -31.52
N VAL A 50 25.28 0.02 -30.91
CA VAL A 50 25.45 0.87 -29.73
C VAL A 50 24.85 2.25 -30.03
N ILE A 51 23.61 2.51 -29.58
CA ILE A 51 23.08 3.87 -29.50
C ILE A 51 23.73 4.52 -28.28
N THR A 52 24.64 5.46 -28.52
CA THR A 52 25.47 6.14 -27.53
C THR A 52 24.80 7.34 -26.84
N SER A 53 23.57 7.71 -27.21
CA SER A 53 22.81 8.75 -26.51
C SER A 53 21.83 8.14 -25.53
N ALA A 54 22.05 8.37 -24.23
CA ALA A 54 21.23 7.87 -23.13
C ALA A 54 19.78 8.42 -23.11
N ASP A 55 19.46 9.42 -23.94
CA ASP A 55 18.23 10.23 -23.79
C ASP A 55 17.13 9.94 -24.82
N SER A 56 17.26 8.91 -25.66
CA SER A 56 16.18 8.54 -26.60
C SER A 56 15.29 7.46 -26.03
N PRO A 57 13.98 7.70 -25.83
CA PRO A 57 13.06 6.72 -25.27
C PRO A 57 12.99 5.47 -26.14
N ARG A 58 13.24 4.30 -25.55
CA ARG A 58 13.28 3.02 -26.28
C ARG A 58 11.96 2.28 -26.12
N VAL A 59 11.07 2.42 -27.10
CA VAL A 59 9.87 1.58 -27.20
C VAL A 59 10.26 0.26 -27.88
N ARG A 60 10.23 -0.85 -27.15
CA ARG A 60 10.45 -2.19 -27.71
C ARG A 60 9.12 -2.88 -27.96
N TYR A 61 8.95 -3.41 -29.16
CA TYR A 61 7.78 -4.18 -29.59
C TYR A 61 8.28 -5.37 -30.38
N ASP A 62 7.94 -6.58 -29.95
CA ASP A 62 8.12 -7.78 -30.77
C ASP A 62 6.76 -8.43 -31.06
N THR A 63 6.74 -9.39 -31.98
CA THR A 63 5.50 -10.05 -32.42
C THR A 63 4.91 -11.00 -31.38
N GLU A 64 5.65 -11.36 -30.34
CA GLU A 64 5.22 -12.15 -29.18
C GLU A 64 4.76 -11.23 -28.02
N ASP A 65 5.18 -9.97 -28.03
CA ASP A 65 5.01 -8.94 -26.99
C ASP A 65 4.13 -7.77 -27.49
N ARG A 66 3.08 -8.07 -28.25
CA ARG A 66 2.22 -7.07 -28.91
C ARG A 66 1.46 -6.15 -27.97
N ASP A 67 1.43 -6.51 -26.70
CA ASP A 67 0.80 -5.80 -25.60
C ASP A 67 1.82 -5.07 -24.71
N LYS A 68 3.13 -5.20 -24.95
CA LYS A 68 4.14 -4.69 -24.01
C LYS A 68 4.81 -3.39 -24.48
N LEU A 69 5.07 -2.51 -23.52
CA LEU A 69 5.85 -1.28 -23.66
C LEU A 69 6.89 -1.24 -22.55
N TYR A 70 8.17 -1.30 -22.91
CA TYR A 70 9.26 -1.13 -21.95
C TYR A 70 9.70 0.34 -21.91
N LEU A 71 9.80 0.92 -20.72
CA LEU A 71 10.22 2.29 -20.46
C LEU A 71 11.52 2.28 -19.64
N ASP A 72 12.63 2.53 -20.32
CA ASP A 72 13.96 2.77 -19.72
C ASP A 72 14.33 4.25 -19.69
N ALA A 73 13.42 5.12 -20.16
CA ALA A 73 13.55 6.57 -20.17
C ALA A 73 12.19 7.20 -19.84
N SER A 74 12.14 8.54 -19.79
CA SER A 74 10.94 9.28 -19.41
C SER A 74 10.33 10.10 -20.55
N PRO A 75 9.68 9.47 -21.55
CA PRO A 75 9.10 10.17 -22.69
C PRO A 75 7.90 11.04 -22.29
N THR A 76 7.67 12.09 -23.08
CA THR A 76 6.40 12.82 -23.09
C THR A 76 5.68 12.60 -24.42
N VAL A 77 4.41 12.19 -24.35
CA VAL A 77 3.52 12.03 -25.49
C VAL A 77 2.27 12.89 -25.27
N ASN A 78 1.54 13.19 -26.33
CA ASN A 78 0.29 13.92 -26.16
C ASN A 78 -0.84 13.02 -25.66
N SER A 79 -0.99 11.82 -26.21
CA SER A 79 -1.98 10.83 -25.73
C SER A 79 -1.49 9.40 -25.91
N PHE A 80 -2.04 8.49 -25.10
CA PHE A 80 -1.85 7.04 -25.21
C PHE A 80 -3.21 6.38 -25.36
N THR A 81 -3.40 5.53 -26.37
CA THR A 81 -4.69 4.85 -26.61
C THR A 81 -4.52 3.34 -26.51
N VAL A 82 -5.40 2.70 -25.73
CA VAL A 82 -5.50 1.24 -25.65
C VAL A 82 -6.78 0.81 -26.36
N LEU A 83 -6.65 -0.09 -27.34
CA LEU A 83 -7.77 -0.56 -28.15
C LEU A 83 -8.59 -1.65 -27.44
N ALA A 84 -9.69 -2.04 -28.10
CA ALA A 84 -10.62 -3.06 -27.58
C ALA A 84 -9.89 -4.37 -27.31
N ASP A 85 -10.22 -4.99 -26.17
CA ASP A 85 -9.73 -6.31 -25.78
C ASP A 85 -8.18 -6.40 -25.69
N ILE A 86 -7.51 -5.26 -25.49
CA ILE A 86 -6.06 -5.18 -25.25
C ILE A 86 -5.81 -4.85 -23.77
N GLN A 87 -4.96 -5.66 -23.13
CA GLN A 87 -4.35 -5.36 -21.84
C GLN A 87 -2.92 -4.86 -22.07
N ALA A 88 -2.71 -3.56 -22.16
CA ALA A 88 -1.39 -2.98 -22.41
C ALA A 88 -0.49 -3.11 -21.17
N ARG A 89 0.67 -3.73 -21.29
CA ARG A 89 1.65 -3.93 -20.21
C ARG A 89 2.80 -2.96 -20.34
N ILE A 90 2.87 -1.98 -19.45
CA ILE A 90 3.96 -1.02 -19.39
C ILE A 90 4.92 -1.44 -18.28
N LYS A 91 6.20 -1.60 -18.62
CA LYS A 91 7.24 -2.10 -17.71
C LYS A 91 8.45 -1.18 -17.67
N GLY A 92 9.25 -1.31 -16.61
CA GLY A 92 10.53 -0.62 -16.45
C GLY A 92 10.43 0.56 -15.49
N THR A 93 11.53 1.28 -15.29
CA THR A 93 11.64 2.29 -14.22
C THR A 93 11.43 3.73 -14.71
N GLY A 94 11.12 3.91 -15.99
CA GLY A 94 10.92 5.22 -16.61
C GLY A 94 9.57 5.88 -16.29
N THR A 95 9.42 7.13 -16.72
CA THR A 95 8.17 7.90 -16.56
C THR A 95 7.54 8.21 -17.91
N LEU A 96 6.38 7.64 -18.24
CA LEU A 96 5.60 8.08 -19.40
C LEU A 96 4.67 9.23 -19.00
N THR A 97 4.94 10.41 -19.54
CA THR A 97 4.10 11.59 -19.34
C THR A 97 3.16 11.80 -20.52
N MET A 98 1.86 11.87 -20.27
CA MET A 98 0.85 12.26 -21.25
C MET A 98 0.41 13.70 -20.99
N SER A 99 0.48 14.58 -22.00
CA SER A 99 0.00 15.96 -21.85
C SER A 99 -1.53 16.08 -21.88
N ALA A 100 -2.24 15.16 -22.55
CA ALA A 100 -3.69 15.22 -22.72
C ALA A 100 -4.45 14.06 -22.06
N TYR A 101 -4.37 12.84 -22.57
CA TYR A 101 -5.22 11.76 -22.03
C TYR A 101 -4.65 10.36 -22.22
N LEU A 102 -4.99 9.50 -21.27
CA LEU A 102 -5.00 8.05 -21.44
C LEU A 102 -6.39 7.65 -21.93
N ASN A 103 -6.47 7.16 -23.16
CA ASN A 103 -7.73 6.82 -23.82
C ASN A 103 -7.99 5.32 -23.71
N LEU A 104 -8.88 4.94 -22.80
CA LEU A 104 -9.37 3.58 -22.56
C LEU A 104 -10.80 3.48 -23.11
N ALA A 105 -10.92 3.92 -24.36
CA ALA A 105 -12.21 4.18 -24.99
C ALA A 105 -12.95 2.91 -25.44
N TYR A 106 -12.27 1.78 -25.43
CA TYR A 106 -12.74 0.59 -26.10
C TYR A 106 -13.13 -0.50 -25.09
N ALA A 107 -14.02 -1.41 -25.49
CA ALA A 107 -14.50 -2.48 -24.63
C ALA A 107 -13.33 -3.33 -24.13
N ASN A 108 -13.31 -3.59 -22.82
CA ASN A 108 -12.29 -4.40 -22.15
C ASN A 108 -10.84 -3.95 -22.38
N ALA A 109 -10.62 -2.66 -22.65
CA ALA A 109 -9.27 -2.09 -22.64
C ALA A 109 -8.73 -2.09 -21.20
N GLY A 110 -7.44 -2.35 -21.03
CA GLY A 110 -6.78 -2.24 -19.74
C GLY A 110 -5.29 -1.94 -19.82
N VAL A 111 -4.71 -1.57 -18.68
CA VAL A 111 -3.28 -1.30 -18.55
C VAL A 111 -2.73 -2.01 -17.32
N ASP A 112 -1.62 -2.73 -17.47
CA ASP A 112 -0.79 -3.21 -16.37
C ASP A 112 0.46 -2.33 -16.29
N LEU A 113 0.77 -1.79 -15.11
CA LEU A 113 2.00 -1.07 -14.80
C LEU A 113 2.90 -1.97 -13.93
N MET A 114 4.14 -2.18 -14.34
CA MET A 114 5.06 -3.11 -13.66
C MET A 114 6.47 -2.51 -13.53
N ASP A 115 7.27 -3.09 -12.63
CA ASP A 115 8.71 -2.81 -12.45
C ASP A 115 9.04 -1.34 -12.13
N SER A 116 8.22 -0.72 -11.26
CA SER A 116 8.36 0.65 -10.76
C SER A 116 8.13 1.75 -11.81
N VAL A 117 7.38 1.44 -12.87
CA VAL A 117 7.03 2.42 -13.90
C VAL A 117 6.16 3.54 -13.34
N THR A 118 6.38 4.77 -13.79
CA THR A 118 5.48 5.89 -13.48
C THR A 118 4.70 6.32 -14.73
N LEU A 119 3.39 6.44 -14.60
CA LEU A 119 2.49 7.00 -15.61
C LEU A 119 1.91 8.32 -15.12
N VAL A 120 2.21 9.42 -15.79
CA VAL A 120 1.70 10.75 -15.45
C VAL A 120 0.71 11.23 -16.51
N ILE A 121 -0.53 11.51 -16.12
CA ILE A 121 -1.60 11.96 -17.01
C ILE A 121 -1.99 13.38 -16.63
N ASN A 122 -1.46 14.36 -17.36
CA ASN A 122 -1.60 15.79 -17.04
C ASN A 122 -3.00 16.38 -17.27
N ASN A 123 -3.97 15.58 -17.70
CA ASN A 123 -5.36 16.02 -17.83
C ASN A 123 -6.34 14.93 -17.38
N ARG A 124 -6.69 13.92 -18.18
CA ARG A 124 -7.66 12.91 -17.71
C ARG A 124 -7.51 11.49 -18.28
N ILE A 125 -7.95 10.49 -17.53
CA ILE A 125 -8.30 9.17 -18.07
C ILE A 125 -9.66 9.28 -18.76
N ARG A 126 -9.77 8.75 -19.97
CA ARG A 126 -11.01 8.78 -20.77
C ARG A 126 -11.57 7.37 -20.93
N LEU A 127 -12.77 7.15 -20.41
CA LEU A 127 -13.50 5.89 -20.47
C LEU A 127 -14.74 6.08 -21.34
N THR A 128 -14.83 5.42 -22.51
CA THR A 128 -15.98 5.59 -23.43
C THR A 128 -16.81 4.34 -23.63
N THR A 129 -16.39 3.13 -23.20
CA THR A 129 -17.28 1.96 -23.20
C THR A 129 -16.86 0.93 -22.18
N GLY A 130 -17.83 0.32 -21.49
CA GLY A 130 -17.64 -0.92 -20.73
C GLY A 130 -16.79 -0.78 -19.46
N THR A 131 -16.19 -1.90 -19.08
CA THR A 131 -15.32 -2.04 -17.91
C THR A 131 -13.86 -1.92 -18.35
N THR A 132 -13.09 -1.08 -17.66
CA THR A 132 -11.66 -0.90 -17.90
C THR A 132 -10.89 -1.27 -16.65
N ALA A 133 -9.79 -2.02 -16.80
CA ALA A 133 -8.94 -2.46 -15.70
C ALA A 133 -7.57 -1.78 -15.75
N LEU A 134 -7.16 -1.18 -14.64
CA LEU A 134 -5.81 -0.67 -14.41
C LEU A 134 -5.20 -1.48 -13.28
N ASN A 135 -4.12 -2.21 -13.56
CA ASN A 135 -3.41 -2.98 -12.53
C ASN A 135 -2.02 -2.42 -12.33
N LEU A 136 -1.64 -2.16 -11.09
CA LEU A 136 -0.34 -1.65 -10.72
C LEU A 136 0.38 -2.69 -9.86
N TYR A 137 1.67 -2.86 -10.13
CA TYR A 137 2.56 -3.81 -9.47
C TYR A 137 3.92 -3.15 -9.19
N ASN A 138 4.68 -3.74 -8.28
CA ASN A 138 6.10 -3.46 -8.00
C ASN A 138 6.44 -1.95 -7.92
N ASP A 139 5.92 -1.23 -6.93
CA ASP A 139 6.19 0.21 -6.74
C ASP A 139 5.79 1.11 -7.93
N SER A 140 4.96 0.63 -8.86
CA SER A 140 4.50 1.48 -9.97
C SER A 140 3.58 2.58 -9.49
N VAL A 141 3.56 3.69 -10.24
CA VAL A 141 2.81 4.89 -9.89
C VAL A 141 1.92 5.30 -11.06
N LEU A 142 0.65 5.55 -10.78
CA LEU A 142 -0.29 6.21 -11.69
C LEU A 142 -0.69 7.56 -11.11
N ASP A 143 -0.18 8.65 -11.68
CA ASP A 143 -0.54 10.02 -11.35
C ASP A 143 -1.51 10.58 -12.40
N THR A 144 -2.68 11.03 -11.98
CA THR A 144 -3.70 11.57 -12.88
C THR A 144 -4.27 12.88 -12.37
N LYS A 145 -4.64 13.77 -13.30
CA LYS A 145 -5.40 14.98 -12.95
C LYS A 145 -6.91 14.84 -12.91
N GLY A 146 -7.41 13.65 -13.24
CA GLY A 146 -8.83 13.39 -13.26
C GLY A 146 -9.20 12.17 -14.07
N ILE A 147 -10.46 11.76 -13.90
CA ILE A 147 -11.08 10.66 -14.62
C ILE A 147 -12.34 11.22 -15.28
N SER A 148 -12.58 10.83 -16.53
CA SER A 148 -13.79 11.18 -17.27
C SER A 148 -14.49 9.95 -17.79
N PHE A 149 -15.77 9.86 -17.45
CA PHE A 149 -16.71 8.87 -17.97
C PHE A 149 -17.48 9.54 -19.11
N ASP A 150 -17.01 9.34 -20.33
CA ASP A 150 -17.61 9.95 -21.51
C ASP A 150 -18.91 9.22 -21.94
N VAL A 151 -19.18 8.04 -21.38
CA VAL A 151 -20.38 7.24 -21.63
C VAL A 151 -20.96 6.70 -20.32
N ALA A 152 -22.28 6.79 -20.17
CA ALA A 152 -23.00 6.25 -19.02
C ALA A 152 -22.81 4.72 -18.94
N GLY A 153 -22.56 4.19 -17.75
CA GLY A 153 -22.27 2.77 -17.55
C GLY A 153 -20.79 2.39 -17.61
N SER A 154 -19.91 3.29 -18.06
CA SER A 154 -18.46 3.04 -18.02
C SER A 154 -17.97 3.00 -16.58
N LYS A 155 -17.13 2.02 -16.25
CA LYS A 155 -16.62 1.83 -14.89
C LYS A 155 -15.13 1.56 -14.89
N LEU A 156 -14.46 2.08 -13.86
CA LEU A 156 -13.03 1.95 -13.66
C LEU A 156 -12.77 0.92 -12.57
N LEU A 157 -11.96 -0.09 -12.88
CA LEU A 157 -11.44 -1.04 -11.90
C LEU A 157 -9.94 -0.76 -11.76
N VAL A 158 -9.49 -0.43 -10.56
CA VAL A 158 -8.08 -0.22 -10.25
C VAL A 158 -7.64 -1.27 -9.24
N THR A 159 -6.58 -2.01 -9.54
CA THR A 159 -5.93 -2.93 -8.60
C THR A 159 -4.51 -2.43 -8.34
N LEU A 160 -4.15 -2.23 -7.07
CA LEU A 160 -2.81 -1.84 -6.65
C LEU A 160 -2.20 -2.96 -5.83
N ASN A 161 -0.99 -3.39 -6.19
CA ASN A 161 -0.24 -4.44 -5.52
C ASN A 161 1.19 -3.98 -5.22
N ASP A 162 1.89 -4.67 -4.34
CA ASP A 162 3.34 -4.56 -4.14
C ASP A 162 3.81 -3.09 -4.00
N ASN A 163 3.22 -2.35 -3.04
CA ASN A 163 3.59 -0.95 -2.73
C ASN A 163 3.36 0.06 -3.88
N SER A 164 2.55 -0.29 -4.89
CA SER A 164 2.16 0.65 -5.94
C SER A 164 1.23 1.77 -5.44
N SER A 165 1.17 2.86 -6.19
CA SER A 165 0.42 4.06 -5.78
C SER A 165 -0.43 4.66 -6.91
N TYR A 166 -1.67 5.02 -6.58
CA TYR A 166 -2.51 5.87 -7.43
C TYR A 166 -2.59 7.26 -6.82
N ILE A 167 -2.17 8.27 -7.57
CA ILE A 167 -2.17 9.67 -7.14
C ILE A 167 -3.16 10.43 -8.00
N GLN A 168 -4.04 11.19 -7.34
CA GLN A 168 -4.92 12.12 -8.01
C GLN A 168 -4.59 13.56 -7.63
N THR A 169 -4.04 14.29 -8.60
CA THR A 169 -3.57 15.67 -8.45
C THR A 169 -4.56 16.64 -9.10
N ASN A 170 -4.94 17.76 -8.48
CA ASN A 170 -5.79 18.80 -9.10
C ASN A 170 -7.11 18.31 -9.75
N ILE A 171 -8.15 18.06 -8.95
CA ILE A 171 -9.42 17.57 -9.48
C ILE A 171 -10.11 18.60 -10.39
N GLN A 172 -10.32 18.25 -11.66
CA GLN A 172 -11.46 18.81 -12.41
C GLN A 172 -12.74 18.08 -11.99
N LEU A 173 -13.47 18.64 -11.02
CA LEU A 173 -14.67 18.08 -10.33
C LEU A 173 -15.91 17.90 -11.24
N THR A 174 -15.73 17.72 -12.55
CA THR A 174 -16.85 17.75 -13.49
C THR A 174 -17.44 16.38 -13.82
N ALA A 175 -16.84 15.28 -13.36
CA ALA A 175 -17.40 13.94 -13.55
C ALA A 175 -17.32 13.12 -12.25
N ASN A 176 -18.49 12.80 -11.70
CA ASN A 176 -18.65 11.84 -10.61
C ASN A 176 -18.07 10.48 -10.99
N MET A 177 -17.52 9.76 -10.00
CA MET A 177 -17.14 8.36 -10.21
C MET A 177 -18.37 7.54 -10.58
N HIS A 178 -18.29 6.67 -11.57
CA HIS A 178 -19.45 5.84 -11.92
C HIS A 178 -19.70 4.78 -10.83
N ALA A 179 -20.97 4.45 -10.62
CA ALA A 179 -21.38 3.31 -9.80
C ALA A 179 -20.65 2.02 -10.21
N ASP A 180 -20.28 1.19 -9.24
CA ASP A 180 -19.52 -0.05 -9.47
C ASP A 180 -18.06 0.17 -9.92
N SER A 181 -17.54 1.40 -9.90
CA SER A 181 -16.08 1.58 -9.97
C SER A 181 -15.45 1.04 -8.69
N GLN A 182 -14.34 0.33 -8.83
CA GLN A 182 -13.71 -0.38 -7.72
C GLN A 182 -12.22 -0.07 -7.65
N PHE A 183 -11.74 0.10 -6.43
CA PHE A 183 -10.33 0.22 -6.12
C PHE A 183 -9.99 -0.93 -5.16
N VAL A 184 -9.08 -1.80 -5.56
CA VAL A 184 -8.56 -2.89 -4.71
C VAL A 184 -7.11 -2.57 -4.43
N LEU A 185 -6.79 -2.31 -3.18
CA LEU A 185 -5.45 -1.99 -2.71
C LEU A 185 -4.94 -3.18 -1.91
N ASN A 186 -3.80 -3.74 -2.29
CA ASN A 186 -3.15 -4.86 -1.60
C ASN A 186 -1.79 -4.42 -1.02
N ASP A 187 -1.25 -5.22 -0.10
CA ASP A 187 0.08 -5.01 0.47
C ASP A 187 0.23 -3.62 1.11
N SER A 188 1.29 -2.87 0.77
CA SER A 188 1.51 -1.48 1.21
C SER A 188 1.10 -0.45 0.16
N SER A 189 0.19 -0.80 -0.76
CA SER A 189 -0.24 0.13 -1.79
C SER A 189 -1.03 1.32 -1.25
N SER A 190 -1.06 2.41 -2.02
CA SER A 190 -1.71 3.64 -1.57
C SER A 190 -2.55 4.32 -2.65
N VAL A 191 -3.61 5.00 -2.20
CA VAL A 191 -4.31 6.01 -2.98
C VAL A 191 -4.09 7.37 -2.32
N VAL A 192 -3.58 8.33 -3.07
CA VAL A 192 -3.31 9.69 -2.58
C VAL A 192 -4.21 10.68 -3.30
N MET A 193 -5.09 11.34 -2.54
CA MET A 193 -6.00 12.37 -3.01
C MET A 193 -5.48 13.75 -2.58
N GLU A 194 -4.60 14.36 -3.39
CA GLU A 194 -3.88 15.59 -2.98
C GLU A 194 -4.79 16.82 -2.82
N THR A 195 -5.92 16.85 -3.51
CA THR A 195 -6.81 18.03 -3.59
C THR A 195 -8.24 17.73 -3.15
N MET A 196 -8.46 16.55 -2.56
CA MET A 196 -9.78 16.10 -2.09
C MET A 196 -9.75 15.93 -0.59
N ASN A 197 -10.67 16.58 0.12
CA ASN A 197 -10.97 16.20 1.50
C ASN A 197 -11.91 14.99 1.54
N ALA A 198 -12.15 14.43 2.73
CA ALA A 198 -12.98 13.24 2.89
C ALA A 198 -14.44 13.45 2.48
N ALA A 199 -15.01 14.63 2.73
CA ALA A 199 -16.38 14.95 2.33
C ALA A 199 -16.52 15.02 0.80
N GLU A 200 -15.55 15.63 0.12
CA GLU A 200 -15.50 15.66 -1.34
C GLU A 200 -15.32 14.27 -1.95
N LEU A 201 -14.48 13.42 -1.35
CA LEU A 201 -14.34 12.02 -1.78
C LEU A 201 -15.67 11.29 -1.66
N TYR A 202 -16.39 11.49 -0.56
CA TYR A 202 -17.69 10.88 -0.38
C TYR A 202 -18.72 11.35 -1.38
N ASP A 203 -18.93 12.66 -1.49
CA ASP A 203 -19.94 13.26 -2.35
C ASP A 203 -19.69 12.94 -3.83
N ASN A 204 -18.43 12.86 -4.25
CA ASN A 204 -18.11 12.65 -5.66
C ASN A 204 -17.90 11.17 -6.03
N TRP A 205 -17.47 10.32 -5.10
CA TRP A 205 -17.09 8.93 -5.40
C TRP A 205 -18.01 7.94 -4.70
N PHE A 206 -18.07 7.98 -3.37
CA PHE A 206 -18.80 6.97 -2.59
C PHE A 206 -20.31 7.04 -2.79
N THR A 207 -20.93 8.22 -2.74
CA THR A 207 -22.39 8.37 -2.96
C THR A 207 -22.81 7.93 -4.37
N ASN A 208 -21.89 7.96 -5.33
CA ASN A 208 -22.12 7.46 -6.68
C ASN A 208 -21.90 5.95 -6.80
N GLY A 209 -21.50 5.25 -5.73
CA GLY A 209 -21.36 3.80 -5.68
C GLY A 209 -19.95 3.28 -5.94
N ALA A 210 -18.91 4.14 -5.91
CA ALA A 210 -17.53 3.66 -5.91
C ALA A 210 -17.25 2.87 -4.62
N THR A 211 -16.45 1.81 -4.74
CA THR A 211 -16.07 0.96 -3.59
C THR A 211 -14.56 0.82 -3.51
N PHE A 212 -14.01 0.90 -2.31
CA PHE A 212 -12.59 0.69 -2.05
C PHE A 212 -12.42 -0.54 -1.16
N TYR A 213 -11.53 -1.44 -1.56
CA TYR A 213 -11.12 -2.62 -0.83
C TYR A 213 -9.67 -2.40 -0.38
N LEU A 214 -9.45 -2.09 0.90
CA LEU A 214 -8.12 -1.90 1.47
C LEU A 214 -7.69 -3.22 2.10
N ASN A 215 -6.69 -3.85 1.52
CA ASN A 215 -6.12 -5.10 2.01
C ASN A 215 -4.74 -4.89 2.65
N ASP A 216 -4.39 -5.74 3.61
CA ASP A 216 -3.10 -5.71 4.31
C ASP A 216 -2.80 -4.37 5.00
N THR A 217 -1.77 -3.66 4.53
CA THR A 217 -1.32 -2.35 5.05
C THR A 217 -1.69 -1.20 4.11
N ALA A 218 -2.60 -1.43 3.18
CA ALA A 218 -3.03 -0.43 2.22
C ALA A 218 -3.61 0.82 2.89
N SER A 219 -3.44 1.96 2.23
CA SER A 219 -3.87 3.26 2.76
C SER A 219 -4.54 4.16 1.72
N ILE A 220 -5.42 5.03 2.20
CA ILE A 220 -5.93 6.18 1.45
C ILE A 220 -5.49 7.44 2.20
N THR A 221 -4.76 8.32 1.52
CA THR A 221 -4.36 9.63 2.06
C THR A 221 -5.22 10.71 1.42
N MET A 222 -5.85 11.54 2.24
CA MET A 222 -6.72 12.64 1.80
C MET A 222 -6.19 13.99 2.28
N GLN A 223 -6.64 15.07 1.64
CA GLN A 223 -6.32 16.42 2.11
C GLN A 223 -6.96 16.66 3.48
N THR A 224 -6.16 17.14 4.43
CA THR A 224 -6.61 17.46 5.78
C THR A 224 -7.40 18.76 5.80
N SER A 225 -8.71 18.64 5.95
CA SER A 225 -9.50 19.71 6.58
C SER A 225 -10.57 19.09 7.45
N GLY A 226 -10.45 19.28 8.76
CA GLY A 226 -11.44 18.81 9.74
C GLY A 226 -11.18 17.42 10.31
N ASN A 227 -11.96 17.09 11.35
CA ASN A 227 -12.02 15.75 11.90
C ASN A 227 -13.01 14.93 11.06
N ASN A 228 -12.49 14.06 10.20
CA ASN A 228 -13.31 13.25 9.27
C ASN A 228 -13.63 11.86 9.85
N ILE A 229 -13.43 11.64 11.17
CA ILE A 229 -13.60 10.31 11.77
C ILE A 229 -15.05 9.81 11.67
N ASP A 230 -16.03 10.69 11.87
CA ASP A 230 -17.45 10.38 11.82
C ASP A 230 -17.91 10.09 10.38
N ASP A 231 -17.35 10.84 9.43
CA ASP A 231 -17.55 10.66 8.01
C ASP A 231 -17.04 9.27 7.58
N ILE A 232 -15.80 8.94 7.92
CA ILE A 232 -15.19 7.64 7.59
C ILE A 232 -15.98 6.48 8.22
N ALA A 233 -16.42 6.62 9.48
CA ALA A 233 -17.28 5.62 10.13
C ALA A 233 -18.59 5.42 9.37
N THR A 234 -19.21 6.53 8.93
CA THR A 234 -20.43 6.52 8.13
C THR A 234 -20.22 5.81 6.80
N TYR A 235 -19.06 5.98 6.15
CA TYR A 235 -18.76 5.40 4.84
C TYR A 235 -18.50 3.91 4.90
N ASN A 236 -17.81 3.45 5.95
CA ASN A 236 -17.64 2.03 6.26
C ASN A 236 -19.01 1.38 6.52
N ALA A 237 -19.85 1.99 7.36
CA ALA A 237 -21.19 1.48 7.66
C ALA A 237 -22.09 1.39 6.40
N ALA A 238 -21.89 2.28 5.42
CA ALA A 238 -22.58 2.25 4.13
C ALA A 238 -22.00 1.23 3.12
N GLY A 239 -20.88 0.57 3.43
CA GLY A 239 -20.25 -0.45 2.58
C GLY A 239 -19.41 0.09 1.43
N HIS A 240 -19.13 1.41 1.39
CA HIS A 240 -18.29 2.02 0.36
C HIS A 240 -16.79 1.83 0.62
N LEU A 241 -16.45 1.65 1.90
CA LEU A 241 -15.11 1.32 2.36
C LEU A 241 -15.12 -0.09 2.94
N VAL A 242 -14.44 -1.01 2.27
CA VAL A 242 -14.25 -2.39 2.70
C VAL A 242 -12.78 -2.54 3.08
N ILE A 243 -12.51 -2.98 4.30
CA ILE A 243 -11.14 -3.16 4.81
C ILE A 243 -10.95 -4.65 5.08
N ASN A 244 -10.07 -5.33 4.32
CA ASN A 244 -9.67 -6.71 4.59
C ASN A 244 -8.19 -6.75 5.02
N GLY A 245 -7.90 -6.59 6.31
CA GLY A 245 -6.53 -6.76 6.82
C GLY A 245 -5.92 -8.13 6.48
N SER A 246 -4.60 -8.26 6.68
CA SER A 246 -3.76 -9.39 6.25
C SER A 246 -4.07 -10.77 6.86
N THR A 247 -5.21 -10.93 7.52
CA THR A 247 -5.72 -12.24 7.94
C THR A 247 -7.25 -12.29 7.76
N ASN A 248 -7.75 -13.39 7.21
CA ASN A 248 -9.16 -13.64 6.84
C ASN A 248 -10.22 -13.40 7.96
N ALA A 249 -10.59 -12.15 8.27
CA ALA A 249 -11.74 -11.80 9.12
C ALA A 249 -12.24 -10.38 8.73
N VAL A 250 -13.41 -10.25 8.09
CA VAL A 250 -14.72 -9.91 8.68
C VAL A 250 -14.80 -8.51 9.32
N LEU A 251 -15.89 -7.80 8.97
CA LEU A 251 -16.64 -6.78 9.73
C LEU A 251 -16.09 -6.47 11.14
N ASN A 252 -15.81 -5.19 11.43
CA ASN A 252 -15.21 -4.65 12.68
C ASN A 252 -13.66 -4.67 12.75
N VAL A 253 -12.98 -4.27 11.67
CA VAL A 253 -11.55 -3.92 11.76
C VAL A 253 -11.42 -2.45 12.16
N ASP A 254 -10.63 -2.18 13.20
CA ASP A 254 -10.22 -0.83 13.60
C ASP A 254 -9.33 -0.23 12.51
N TYR A 255 -9.80 0.87 11.92
CA TYR A 255 -8.95 1.72 11.09
C TYR A 255 -8.31 2.78 11.98
N THR A 256 -7.06 3.11 11.69
CA THR A 256 -6.47 4.32 12.25
C THR A 256 -6.72 5.43 11.23
N TYR A 257 -7.55 6.40 11.62
CA TYR A 257 -7.59 7.69 10.92
C TYR A 257 -6.71 8.67 11.68
N ASP A 258 -5.57 9.00 11.10
CA ASP A 258 -4.71 10.04 11.63
C ASP A 258 -5.26 11.41 11.20
N THR A 259 -5.80 12.16 12.15
CA THR A 259 -6.38 13.48 11.91
C THR A 259 -5.35 14.54 11.53
N GLU A 260 -4.08 14.35 11.87
CA GLU A 260 -2.99 15.29 11.55
C GLU A 260 -2.53 15.09 10.10
N THR A 261 -2.45 13.85 9.65
CA THR A 261 -1.94 13.51 8.30
C THR A 261 -3.04 13.22 7.28
N GLY A 262 -4.28 13.00 7.71
CA GLY A 262 -5.41 12.65 6.85
C GLY A 262 -5.33 11.24 6.27
N VAL A 263 -4.49 10.39 6.88
CA VAL A 263 -4.26 9.01 6.45
C VAL A 263 -5.31 8.11 7.08
N LEU A 264 -6.03 7.39 6.22
CA LEU A 264 -6.86 6.27 6.58
C LEU A 264 -6.13 4.98 6.24
N GLN A 265 -5.72 4.24 7.26
CA GLN A 265 -4.98 3.00 7.08
C GLN A 265 -5.81 1.82 7.56
N ALA A 266 -5.74 0.70 6.83
CA ALA A 266 -6.12 -0.59 7.38
C ALA A 266 -5.22 -0.85 8.60
N GLY A 267 -5.78 -0.76 9.81
CA GLY A 267 -5.03 -1.12 11.00
C GLY A 267 -4.63 -2.58 10.89
N SER A 268 -3.35 -2.90 11.08
CA SER A 268 -3.00 -4.23 11.55
C SER A 268 -3.72 -4.38 12.87
N ALA A 269 -4.85 -5.10 12.89
CA ALA A 269 -5.59 -5.35 14.12
C ALA A 269 -4.56 -5.81 15.15
N SER A 270 -4.38 -5.05 16.24
CA SER A 270 -3.40 -5.41 17.26
C SER A 270 -3.65 -6.85 17.67
N GLY A 271 -2.61 -7.64 17.92
CA GLY A 271 -2.82 -9.07 18.13
C GLY A 271 -3.82 -9.37 19.24
N PHE A 272 -3.97 -8.45 20.21
CA PHE A 272 -5.04 -8.43 21.21
C PHE A 272 -6.45 -8.48 20.61
N VAL A 273 -6.78 -7.62 19.64
CA VAL A 273 -8.14 -7.55 19.05
C VAL A 273 -8.47 -8.85 18.33
N THR A 274 -7.53 -9.37 17.55
CA THR A 274 -7.69 -10.66 16.86
C THR A 274 -7.88 -11.80 17.86
N TRP A 275 -7.10 -11.80 18.95
CA TRP A 275 -7.24 -12.78 20.03
C TRP A 275 -8.58 -12.67 20.75
N ALA A 276 -9.01 -11.46 21.11
CA ALA A 276 -10.26 -11.18 21.80
C ALA A 276 -11.48 -11.65 20.99
N ALA A 277 -11.49 -11.35 19.68
CA ALA A 277 -12.54 -11.79 18.76
C ALA A 277 -12.62 -13.32 18.62
N GLY A 278 -11.53 -14.04 18.89
CA GLY A 278 -11.44 -15.49 18.77
C GLY A 278 -12.25 -16.29 19.80
N TRP A 279 -12.69 -15.66 20.89
CA TRP A 279 -13.39 -16.34 21.99
C TRP A 279 -14.88 -16.58 21.75
N GLY A 280 -15.47 -15.96 20.73
CA GLY A 280 -16.90 -16.11 20.41
C GLY A 280 -17.86 -15.47 21.42
N VAL A 281 -17.33 -14.70 22.38
CA VAL A 281 -18.05 -13.85 23.33
C VAL A 281 -17.37 -12.48 23.38
N ASP A 282 -18.12 -11.44 23.73
CA ASP A 282 -17.55 -10.11 23.95
C ASP A 282 -16.88 -10.06 25.33
N ILE A 283 -15.56 -10.21 25.35
CA ILE A 283 -14.76 -10.14 26.57
C ILE A 283 -14.56 -8.69 27.07
N GLY A 284 -15.00 -7.70 26.28
CA GLY A 284 -14.83 -6.28 26.56
C GLY A 284 -13.42 -5.75 26.27
N SER A 285 -13.04 -4.66 26.93
CA SER A 285 -11.77 -3.96 26.69
C SER A 285 -10.56 -4.67 27.31
N GLU A 286 -9.36 -4.22 26.93
CA GLU A 286 -8.06 -4.66 27.46
C GLU A 286 -7.99 -4.64 29.00
N THR A 287 -8.63 -3.68 29.66
CA THR A 287 -8.62 -3.52 31.13
C THR A 287 -9.73 -4.26 31.86
N ASN A 288 -10.58 -5.01 31.15
CA ASN A 288 -11.63 -5.81 31.79
C ASN A 288 -11.06 -7.14 32.26
N ASP A 289 -11.62 -7.65 33.34
CA ASP A 289 -11.41 -9.01 33.85
C ASP A 289 -12.73 -9.76 33.62
N TYR A 290 -12.81 -10.49 32.50
CA TYR A 290 -14.09 -11.07 32.07
C TYR A 290 -14.52 -12.26 32.94
N ASP A 291 -13.59 -13.10 33.38
CA ASP A 291 -13.89 -14.29 34.17
C ASP A 291 -13.73 -14.11 35.68
N GLY A 292 -13.25 -12.96 36.13
CA GLY A 292 -13.22 -12.53 37.52
C GLY A 292 -12.03 -13.08 38.31
N ASP A 293 -10.92 -13.39 37.64
CA ASP A 293 -9.73 -13.99 38.24
C ASP A 293 -8.65 -12.97 38.66
N LEU A 294 -8.96 -11.67 38.50
CA LEU A 294 -8.13 -10.51 38.78
C LEU A 294 -7.01 -10.25 37.77
N LEU A 295 -6.98 -10.97 36.66
CA LEU A 295 -6.16 -10.65 35.50
C LEU A 295 -7.01 -9.88 34.48
N ASP A 296 -6.48 -8.79 33.94
CA ASP A 296 -7.16 -8.12 32.84
C ASP A 296 -6.91 -8.84 31.51
N ASN A 297 -7.79 -8.62 30.55
CA ASN A 297 -7.74 -9.26 29.23
C ASN A 297 -6.39 -9.01 28.54
N LEU A 298 -5.74 -7.85 28.75
CA LEU A 298 -4.42 -7.55 28.18
C LEU A 298 -3.34 -8.46 28.78
N ALA A 299 -3.32 -8.64 30.11
CA ALA A 299 -2.41 -9.54 30.77
C ALA A 299 -2.67 -10.99 30.36
N GLU A 300 -3.92 -11.42 30.24
CA GLU A 300 -4.25 -12.74 29.71
C GLU A 300 -3.79 -12.92 28.28
N TYR A 301 -4.03 -11.95 27.40
CA TYR A 301 -3.50 -11.99 26.04
C TYR A 301 -1.98 -12.11 26.06
N ALA A 302 -1.29 -11.27 26.81
CA ALA A 302 0.17 -11.21 26.87
C ALA A 302 0.82 -12.46 27.48
N LEU A 303 0.13 -13.16 28.38
CA LEU A 303 0.65 -14.34 29.08
C LEU A 303 0.05 -15.66 28.56
N GLY A 304 -0.90 -15.61 27.63
CA GLY A 304 -1.53 -16.81 27.07
C GLY A 304 -2.68 -17.37 27.90
N GLY A 305 -3.37 -16.52 28.66
CA GLY A 305 -4.58 -16.84 29.41
C GLY A 305 -5.82 -17.13 28.56
N ASN A 306 -6.90 -17.44 29.25
CA ASN A 306 -8.20 -17.70 28.65
C ASN A 306 -9.25 -16.89 29.43
N PRO A 307 -9.75 -15.78 28.85
CA PRO A 307 -10.63 -14.82 29.52
C PRO A 307 -12.00 -15.40 29.82
N THR A 308 -12.29 -16.63 29.41
CA THR A 308 -13.56 -17.32 29.70
C THR A 308 -13.40 -18.40 30.77
N ASN A 309 -12.22 -18.55 31.36
CA ASN A 309 -11.88 -19.60 32.29
C ASN A 309 -10.84 -19.14 33.32
N ALA A 310 -11.34 -18.67 34.46
CA ALA A 310 -10.58 -18.17 35.62
C ALA A 310 -9.52 -19.12 36.21
N LEU A 311 -9.45 -20.37 35.74
CA LEU A 311 -8.40 -21.33 36.13
C LEU A 311 -7.22 -21.35 35.15
N HIS A 312 -7.27 -20.57 34.07
CA HIS A 312 -6.29 -20.57 32.99
C HIS A 312 -5.73 -19.16 32.78
N GLN A 313 -4.93 -18.71 33.74
CA GLN A 313 -4.27 -17.39 33.80
C GLN A 313 -3.10 -17.21 32.82
N GLY A 314 -2.83 -18.22 31.99
CA GLY A 314 -1.71 -18.25 31.08
C GLY A 314 -0.46 -18.88 31.69
N GLU A 315 0.67 -18.62 31.06
CA GLU A 315 1.97 -19.16 31.45
C GLU A 315 2.47 -18.45 32.71
N ALA A 316 2.82 -19.23 33.74
CA ALA A 316 3.27 -18.69 35.01
C ALA A 316 4.74 -18.25 34.95
N PHE A 317 5.06 -17.18 35.65
CA PHE A 317 6.46 -16.84 35.94
C PHE A 317 7.06 -17.86 36.91
N THR A 318 8.39 -18.02 36.86
CA THR A 318 9.13 -18.83 37.83
C THR A 318 10.09 -17.96 38.63
N VAL A 319 10.30 -18.35 39.90
CA VAL A 319 11.24 -17.70 40.80
C VAL A 319 12.19 -18.74 41.38
N SER A 320 13.49 -18.48 41.29
CA SER A 320 14.52 -19.29 41.92
C SER A 320 15.61 -18.42 42.54
N ILE A 321 16.48 -19.02 43.35
CA ILE A 321 17.62 -18.33 43.94
C ILE A 321 18.88 -19.08 43.53
N ASP A 322 19.83 -18.37 42.93
CA ASP A 322 21.16 -18.89 42.60
C ASP A 322 22.23 -17.85 42.91
N GLY A 323 23.35 -18.28 43.51
CA GLY A 323 24.50 -17.41 43.78
C GLY A 323 24.21 -16.14 44.60
N GLY A 324 23.14 -16.11 45.41
CA GLY A 324 22.73 -14.90 46.14
C GLY A 324 22.00 -13.87 45.27
N THR A 325 21.40 -14.31 44.17
CA THR A 325 20.53 -13.52 43.29
C THR A 325 19.20 -14.25 43.14
N LEU A 326 18.10 -13.50 43.15
CA LEU A 326 16.80 -14.01 42.79
C LEU A 326 16.68 -13.98 41.27
N ILE A 327 16.40 -15.12 40.67
CA ILE A 327 16.14 -15.26 39.24
C ILE A 327 14.62 -15.24 39.08
N TYR A 328 14.12 -14.28 38.30
CA TYR A 328 12.71 -14.13 37.94
C TYR A 328 12.59 -14.34 36.44
N GLU A 329 11.90 -15.38 36.03
CA GLU A 329 11.70 -15.72 34.62
C GLU A 329 10.22 -15.61 34.27
N TYR A 330 9.89 -14.89 33.20
CA TYR A 330 8.50 -14.69 32.75
C TYR A 330 8.33 -14.93 31.25
N PRO A 331 7.13 -15.35 30.81
CA PRO A 331 6.81 -15.48 29.40
C PRO A 331 6.59 -14.09 28.77
N GLN A 332 7.01 -13.96 27.52
CA GLN A 332 6.81 -12.80 26.66
C GLN A 332 6.22 -13.27 25.34
N ARG A 333 5.04 -12.79 24.98
CA ARG A 333 4.39 -13.16 23.70
C ARG A 333 5.30 -12.79 22.52
N THR A 334 5.50 -13.75 21.62
CA THR A 334 6.22 -13.53 20.36
C THR A 334 5.28 -13.01 19.28
N GLY A 335 5.81 -12.18 18.38
CA GLY A 335 5.07 -11.72 17.20
C GLY A 335 4.12 -10.54 17.42
N ASP A 336 4.07 -9.97 18.62
CA ASP A 336 3.35 -8.71 18.87
C ASP A 336 4.32 -7.60 19.34
N PRO A 337 4.85 -6.77 18.41
CA PRO A 337 5.78 -5.70 18.76
C PRO A 337 5.10 -4.53 19.48
N ALA A 338 3.77 -4.51 19.57
CA ALA A 338 3.04 -3.49 20.30
C ALA A 338 3.04 -3.75 21.82
N LEU A 339 3.56 -4.90 22.29
CA LEU A 339 3.65 -5.20 23.73
C LEU A 339 5.05 -4.93 24.28
N SER A 340 5.09 -4.26 25.43
CA SER A 340 6.29 -4.10 26.26
C SER A 340 6.14 -4.87 27.57
N TYR A 341 7.24 -5.50 27.99
CA TYR A 341 7.32 -6.28 29.23
C TYR A 341 8.50 -5.80 30.04
N TYR A 342 8.27 -5.48 31.31
CA TYR A 342 9.34 -5.10 32.22
C TYR A 342 8.94 -5.40 33.66
N LEU A 343 9.93 -5.43 34.55
CA LEU A 343 9.67 -5.58 35.97
C LEU A 343 9.62 -4.20 36.62
N GLU A 344 8.77 -4.06 37.63
CA GLU A 344 8.91 -2.99 38.61
C GLU A 344 9.22 -3.59 39.98
N THR A 345 10.06 -2.89 40.73
CA THR A 345 10.43 -3.26 42.09
C THR A 345 10.04 -2.18 43.09
N THR A 346 9.81 -2.58 44.34
CA THR A 346 9.64 -1.68 45.48
C THR A 346 10.14 -2.33 46.77
N ASP A 347 10.57 -1.55 47.75
CA ASP A 347 10.92 -2.03 49.09
C ASP A 347 9.74 -1.93 50.08
N ASN A 348 8.64 -1.28 49.68
CA ASN A 348 7.55 -0.93 50.56
C ASN A 348 6.20 -0.86 49.82
N LEU A 349 5.37 -1.90 49.99
CA LEU A 349 4.00 -1.91 49.46
C LEU A 349 3.10 -0.80 50.02
N VAL A 350 3.45 -0.16 51.15
CA VAL A 350 2.66 0.91 51.76
C VAL A 350 2.91 2.26 51.09
N SER A 351 4.13 2.53 50.62
CA SER A 351 4.44 3.80 49.94
C SER A 351 3.86 3.84 48.52
N GLY A 352 3.70 2.66 47.89
CA GLY A 352 3.22 2.52 46.53
C GLY A 352 4.18 3.02 45.46
N VAL A 353 5.43 3.34 45.82
CA VAL A 353 6.45 3.79 44.88
C VAL A 353 7.11 2.58 44.24
N TRP A 354 6.82 2.38 42.95
CA TRP A 354 7.40 1.34 42.12
C TRP A 354 8.39 1.95 41.14
N THR A 355 9.50 1.26 40.87
CA THR A 355 10.52 1.70 39.92
C THR A 355 10.89 0.58 38.96
N ASN A 356 11.07 0.91 37.69
CA ASN A 356 11.63 0.02 36.68
C ASN A 356 13.18 -0.04 36.81
N ASP A 357 13.66 -0.40 37.99
CA ASP A 357 15.07 -0.54 38.36
C ASP A 357 15.23 -1.64 39.43
N GLY A 358 16.47 -1.95 39.82
CA GLY A 358 16.78 -2.95 40.83
C GLY A 358 16.86 -4.38 40.28
N TYR A 359 16.97 -4.53 38.97
CA TYR A 359 17.17 -5.81 38.30
C TYR A 359 18.02 -5.67 37.04
N SER A 360 18.54 -6.79 36.53
CA SER A 360 19.19 -6.85 35.21
C SER A 360 18.61 -7.99 34.38
N VAL A 361 18.43 -7.77 33.08
CA VAL A 361 18.01 -8.83 32.15
C VAL A 361 19.25 -9.66 31.77
N THR A 362 19.22 -10.96 32.01
CA THR A 362 20.36 -11.87 31.81
C THR A 362 20.19 -12.81 30.63
N GLY A 363 18.99 -12.95 30.09
CA GLY A 363 18.75 -13.69 28.87
C GLY A 363 17.32 -13.58 28.36
N THR A 364 17.17 -13.90 27.08
CA THR A 364 15.89 -14.23 26.46
C THR A 364 16.04 -15.61 25.83
N ASN A 365 15.25 -16.57 26.30
CA ASN A 365 15.18 -17.89 25.71
C ASN A 365 14.16 -17.88 24.59
N VAL A 366 14.65 -17.67 23.36
CA VAL A 366 13.81 -17.68 22.16
C VAL A 366 13.40 -19.12 21.86
N THR A 367 12.14 -19.46 22.11
CA THR A 367 11.67 -20.85 21.99
C THR A 367 11.20 -21.16 20.56
N GLY A 368 10.91 -20.13 19.77
CA GLY A 368 10.29 -20.27 18.45
C GLY A 368 8.80 -20.63 18.48
N ASN A 369 8.18 -20.63 19.66
CA ASN A 369 6.74 -20.79 19.85
C ASN A 369 6.05 -19.42 20.04
N ALA A 370 4.80 -19.43 20.51
CA ALA A 370 4.02 -18.23 20.81
C ALA A 370 4.57 -17.37 21.95
N PHE A 371 5.51 -17.90 22.75
CA PHE A 371 6.14 -17.21 23.87
C PHE A 371 7.64 -17.47 23.89
N ASP A 372 8.40 -16.41 24.15
CA ASP A 372 9.78 -16.46 24.60
C ASP A 372 9.81 -16.28 26.11
N PHE A 373 10.94 -16.58 26.76
CA PHE A 373 11.09 -16.37 28.20
C PHE A 373 12.20 -15.37 28.47
N VAL A 374 11.91 -14.37 29.30
CA VAL A 374 12.89 -13.38 29.74
C VAL A 374 13.34 -13.72 31.15
N THR A 375 14.65 -13.77 31.36
CA THR A 375 15.25 -14.04 32.66
C THR A 375 15.84 -12.75 33.25
N ASN A 376 15.42 -12.42 34.47
CA ASN A 376 15.86 -11.24 35.21
C ASN A 376 16.57 -11.67 36.49
N ASN A 377 17.68 -11.00 36.79
CA ASN A 377 18.43 -11.14 38.02
C ASN A 377 18.12 -9.98 38.95
N ILE A 378 17.63 -10.28 40.16
CA ILE A 378 17.28 -9.32 41.20
C ILE A 378 18.22 -9.54 42.41
N PRO A 379 19.02 -8.53 42.81
CA PRO A 379 19.83 -8.61 44.02
C PRO A 379 18.99 -8.86 45.27
N VAL A 380 19.50 -9.67 46.20
CA VAL A 380 18.84 -9.97 47.49
C VAL A 380 19.54 -9.30 48.68
N ASP A 381 20.29 -8.24 48.41
CA ASP A 381 21.02 -7.44 49.41
C ASP A 381 20.08 -6.60 50.29
N ASN A 382 18.90 -6.25 49.77
CA ASN A 382 17.86 -5.58 50.52
C ASN A 382 17.12 -6.55 51.45
N LEU A 383 16.72 -6.05 52.63
CA LEU A 383 15.93 -6.83 53.60
C LEU A 383 14.59 -7.30 53.04
N LYS A 384 14.01 -6.52 52.11
CA LYS A 384 12.73 -6.78 51.46
C LYS A 384 12.74 -6.14 50.07
N THR A 385 12.28 -6.90 49.09
CA THR A 385 12.00 -6.42 47.73
C THR A 385 10.71 -7.09 47.26
N PHE A 386 9.80 -6.30 46.72
CA PHE A 386 8.58 -6.75 46.05
C PHE A 386 8.75 -6.51 44.56
N ILE A 387 8.20 -7.42 43.76
CA ILE A 387 8.38 -7.47 42.31
C ILE A 387 7.00 -7.62 41.69
N LYS A 388 6.74 -6.91 40.60
CA LYS A 388 5.62 -7.20 39.71
C LYS A 388 6.09 -7.16 38.26
N LEU A 389 5.52 -8.02 37.44
CA LEU A 389 5.61 -7.93 36.00
C LEU A 389 4.61 -6.88 35.51
N VAL A 390 5.05 -6.00 34.63
CA VAL A 390 4.21 -5.05 33.93
C VAL A 390 4.18 -5.43 32.46
N VAL A 391 2.96 -5.49 31.93
CA VAL A 391 2.66 -5.62 30.50
C VAL A 391 1.95 -4.35 30.09
N GLU A 392 2.43 -3.71 29.03
CA GLU A 392 1.78 -2.52 28.48
C GLU A 392 1.75 -2.58 26.94
N LYS A 393 0.80 -1.83 26.38
CA LYS A 393 0.68 -1.62 24.94
C LYS A 393 1.34 -0.29 24.56
N ASN A 394 2.22 -0.31 23.57
CA ASN A 394 3.00 0.83 23.09
C ASN A 394 2.23 1.75 22.15
#